data_AF-A0A3C1LRA2-F1
#
_entry.id   AF-A0A3C1LRA2-F1
#
_cell.length_a   1.000
_cell.length_b   1.000
_cell.length_c   1.000
_cell.angle_alpha   90.00
_cell.angle_beta   90.00
_cell.angle_gamma   90.00
#
_symmetry.space_group_name_H-M   'P 1'
#
loop_
_entity.id
_entity.type
_entity.pdbx_description
1 polymer ?
#
loop_
_entity_poly.entity_id
_entity_poly.type
_entity_poly.pdbx_seq_one_letter_code
_entity_poly.pdbx_strand_id
1 'polypeptide(L)'
;MKRIALPLLLLTMSASLFAFSFSLAPNTSFFEPLNSDQFSPKTHLGAFYLLDSDPKGNIIRFDKLNGTPGEYFPLINTYKEGKDDAFLLLQAAGGFSALKFDFGKVQLQAHIEAYIRGVFYLLHGNDVMGFDGSYFIGMESKIIDSLILRGGIRHYSGHVGDEVLFAVIQSNPDYIDAEISEYVRDTFEFSVGYSNKDFPYVEGAISFMIPQKNSYLLPFAHRPDNITSGGKTNAERDPESYAVRGDYGPSYKAIILAGELTLSYPFGMNNAFLILSGKLHQDGVTKHTLDPSDDGGFWEYEYDVTLGLERFNMNGRSIAVELIWHDGRFPLLNYYWKRTKSVSLVFSVN
;
A
#
# COMPACT_ATOMS: atom_id res chain seq x y z
N MET A 1 -64.37 -12.86 26.98
CA MET A 1 -63.03 -12.25 26.98
C MET A 1 -62.07 -13.10 26.16
N LYS A 2 -62.05 -12.90 24.84
CA LYS A 2 -61.06 -13.43 23.90
C LYS A 2 -60.93 -12.36 22.82
N ARG A 3 -59.71 -12.13 22.29
CA ARG A 3 -59.31 -11.16 21.24
C ARG A 3 -58.60 -9.88 21.72
N ILE A 4 -57.41 -10.00 22.34
CA ILE A 4 -56.40 -8.91 22.36
C ILE A 4 -54.96 -9.44 22.06
N ALA A 5 -54.75 -10.74 21.80
CA ALA A 5 -53.40 -11.29 21.65
C ALA A 5 -52.76 -11.17 20.25
N LEU A 6 -53.52 -10.86 19.19
CA LEU A 6 -53.02 -10.87 17.81
C LEU A 6 -52.29 -9.59 17.36
N PRO A 7 -52.66 -8.36 17.80
CA PRO A 7 -51.93 -7.15 17.39
C PRO A 7 -50.54 -7.02 18.03
N LEU A 8 -50.35 -7.58 19.23
CA LEU A 8 -49.08 -7.51 19.96
C LEU A 8 -48.00 -8.44 19.37
N LEU A 9 -48.42 -9.57 18.76
CA LEU A 9 -47.50 -10.47 18.05
C LEU A 9 -47.05 -9.88 16.71
N LEU A 10 -47.91 -9.12 16.02
CA LEU A 10 -47.56 -8.43 14.77
C LEU A 10 -46.65 -7.20 15.00
N LEU A 11 -46.78 -6.53 16.15
CA LEU A 11 -45.91 -5.42 16.55
C LEU A 11 -44.52 -5.86 17.05
N THR A 12 -44.37 -7.10 17.49
CA THR A 12 -43.06 -7.67 17.87
C THR A 12 -42.31 -8.30 16.70
N MET A 13 -43.02 -8.70 15.63
CA MET A 13 -42.38 -9.18 14.38
C MET A 13 -41.93 -8.05 13.43
N SER A 14 -42.43 -6.81 13.59
CA SER A 14 -41.96 -5.65 12.81
C SER A 14 -40.77 -4.93 13.44
N ALA A 15 -40.55 -5.09 14.75
CA ALA A 15 -39.39 -4.52 15.46
C ALA A 15 -38.07 -5.23 15.14
N SER A 16 -38.10 -6.45 14.59
CA SER A 16 -36.89 -7.21 14.22
C SER A 16 -36.38 -6.92 12.80
N LEU A 17 -37.13 -6.16 11.98
CA LEU A 17 -36.72 -5.81 10.61
C LEU A 17 -35.76 -4.61 10.55
N PHE A 18 -35.62 -3.87 11.65
CA PHE A 18 -34.71 -2.72 11.77
C PHE A 18 -34.04 -2.73 13.14
N ALA A 19 -33.28 -3.79 13.42
CA ALA A 19 -32.38 -3.79 14.56
C ALA A 19 -31.26 -2.76 14.29
N PHE A 20 -31.39 -1.58 14.88
CA PHE A 20 -30.34 -0.57 14.89
C PHE A 20 -29.41 -0.83 16.07
N SER A 21 -28.10 -0.86 15.82
CA SER A 21 -27.12 -0.86 16.90
C SER A 21 -25.96 0.09 16.62
N PHE A 22 -25.32 0.54 17.68
CA PHE A 22 -24.19 1.47 17.64
C PHE A 22 -23.07 0.94 18.54
N SER A 23 -21.83 0.99 18.06
CA SER A 23 -20.66 0.71 18.87
C SER A 23 -19.57 1.76 18.65
N LEU A 24 -19.01 2.24 19.75
CA LEU A 24 -17.81 3.06 19.78
C LEU A 24 -16.58 2.14 19.82
N ALA A 25 -15.55 2.46 19.04
CA ALA A 25 -14.29 1.72 19.00
C ALA A 25 -14.41 0.20 18.75
N PRO A 26 -15.15 -0.27 17.72
CA PRO A 26 -15.17 -1.70 17.42
C PRO A 26 -13.76 -2.22 17.07
N ASN A 27 -13.43 -3.40 17.59
CA ASN A 27 -12.07 -3.96 17.53
C ASN A 27 -11.67 -4.56 16.17
N THR A 28 -12.54 -4.53 15.15
CA THR A 28 -12.30 -5.22 13.87
C THR A 28 -12.74 -4.37 12.68
N SER A 29 -11.91 -4.34 11.65
CA SER A 29 -12.28 -3.78 10.35
C SER A 29 -13.35 -4.64 9.64
N PHE A 30 -14.12 -4.08 8.71
CA PHE A 30 -14.93 -4.89 7.79
C PHE A 30 -14.12 -5.32 6.59
N PHE A 31 -13.14 -4.51 6.23
CA PHE A 31 -12.31 -4.70 5.07
C PHE A 31 -10.90 -5.04 5.53
N GLU A 32 -10.43 -6.24 5.20
CA GLU A 32 -9.02 -6.57 5.28
C GLU A 32 -8.41 -6.27 3.90
N PRO A 33 -7.64 -5.19 3.76
CA PRO A 33 -7.11 -4.79 2.47
C PRO A 33 -5.99 -5.71 2.00
N LEU A 34 -6.11 -6.16 0.74
CA LEU A 34 -5.02 -6.63 -0.13
C LEU A 34 -3.86 -7.26 0.66
N ASN A 35 -4.13 -8.36 1.33
CA ASN A 35 -3.28 -8.97 2.32
C ASN A 35 -1.88 -9.36 1.82
N SER A 36 -1.72 -9.71 0.53
CA SER A 36 -0.41 -9.97 -0.07
C SER A 36 0.27 -8.74 -0.65
N ASP A 37 -0.42 -7.59 -0.70
CA ASP A 37 0.17 -6.34 -1.12
C ASP A 37 1.34 -5.98 -0.21
N GLN A 38 2.48 -5.69 -0.82
CA GLN A 38 3.60 -5.06 -0.18
C GLN A 38 3.29 -3.65 0.38
N PHE A 39 2.07 -3.16 0.37
CA PHE A 39 1.67 -1.92 1.05
C PHE A 39 0.40 -2.14 1.88
N SER A 40 0.15 -3.40 2.25
CA SER A 40 -0.93 -3.77 3.16
C SER A 40 -0.63 -3.33 4.59
N PRO A 41 -1.64 -2.96 5.38
CA PRO A 41 -1.52 -2.64 6.80
C PRO A 41 -1.43 -3.91 7.67
N LYS A 42 -0.59 -4.87 7.27
CA LYS A 42 -0.28 -6.06 8.09
C LYS A 42 1.01 -5.89 8.87
N THR A 43 1.08 -6.45 10.07
CA THR A 43 2.35 -6.47 10.81
C THR A 43 3.20 -7.63 10.32
N HIS A 44 4.35 -7.35 9.72
CA HIS A 44 5.26 -8.32 9.12
C HIS A 44 6.66 -8.25 9.74
N LEU A 45 7.25 -9.40 9.98
CA LEU A 45 8.68 -9.57 10.23
C LEU A 45 9.17 -10.66 9.29
N GLY A 46 10.10 -10.33 8.41
CA GLY A 46 10.61 -11.32 7.47
C GLY A 46 11.91 -10.92 6.82
N ALA A 47 12.33 -11.74 5.88
CA ALA A 47 13.43 -11.44 5.00
C ALA A 47 13.02 -11.73 3.55
N PHE A 48 13.59 -10.99 2.62
CA PHE A 48 13.43 -11.24 1.20
C PHE A 48 14.76 -11.27 0.48
N TYR A 49 14.80 -12.03 -0.60
CA TYR A 49 15.94 -12.19 -1.47
C TYR A 49 15.56 -11.74 -2.88
N LEU A 50 16.37 -10.86 -3.49
CA LEU A 50 16.19 -10.43 -4.87
C LEU A 50 16.68 -11.53 -5.83
N LEU A 51 15.77 -12.04 -6.65
CA LEU A 51 16.06 -12.99 -7.72
C LEU A 51 16.56 -12.30 -8.99
N ASP A 52 16.05 -11.09 -9.22
CA ASP A 52 16.37 -10.24 -10.36
C ASP A 52 16.20 -8.78 -9.91
N SER A 53 17.20 -7.97 -10.19
CA SER A 53 17.19 -6.55 -9.91
C SER A 53 17.99 -5.88 -11.02
N ASP A 54 17.39 -4.91 -11.73
CA ASP A 54 18.10 -4.17 -12.77
C ASP A 54 19.41 -3.59 -12.17
N PRO A 55 20.61 -3.87 -12.74
CA PRO A 55 21.85 -3.86 -11.99
C PRO A 55 22.52 -2.49 -11.82
N LYS A 56 21.92 -1.39 -12.30
CA LYS A 56 22.57 -0.08 -12.16
C LYS A 56 22.13 0.55 -10.86
N GLY A 57 22.94 0.32 -9.83
CA GLY A 57 22.78 0.71 -8.43
C GLY A 57 22.50 2.19 -8.11
N ASN A 58 22.11 3.01 -9.09
CA ASN A 58 21.60 4.38 -9.02
C ASN A 58 20.22 4.43 -8.35
N ILE A 59 20.19 4.84 -7.09
CA ILE A 59 19.04 4.56 -6.24
C ILE A 59 18.51 5.77 -5.48
N ILE A 60 19.25 6.89 -5.45
CA ILE A 60 18.69 8.13 -4.92
C ILE A 60 19.05 9.26 -5.85
N ARG A 61 18.04 10.04 -6.22
CA ARG A 61 18.23 11.28 -6.95
C ARG A 61 18.38 12.42 -5.94
N PHE A 62 19.46 13.17 -6.10
CA PHE A 62 19.69 14.41 -5.36
C PHE A 62 19.67 15.58 -6.33
N ASP A 63 18.69 16.47 -6.19
CA ASP A 63 18.59 17.72 -6.94
C ASP A 63 19.38 18.83 -6.24
N LYS A 64 20.23 19.56 -6.99
CA LYS A 64 20.99 20.68 -6.41
C LYS A 64 20.05 21.88 -6.22
N LEU A 65 20.21 22.63 -5.13
CA LEU A 65 19.41 23.82 -4.80
C LEU A 65 19.42 24.93 -5.87
N ASN A 66 20.37 24.90 -6.80
CA ASN A 66 20.51 25.87 -7.85
C ASN A 66 19.67 25.56 -9.12
N GLY A 67 18.70 24.65 -9.03
CA GLY A 67 17.84 24.26 -10.15
C GLY A 67 18.52 23.37 -11.20
N THR A 68 19.75 22.92 -10.94
CA THR A 68 20.41 21.95 -11.83
C THR A 68 19.78 20.58 -11.61
N PRO A 69 19.31 19.88 -12.66
CA PRO A 69 18.76 18.53 -12.54
C PRO A 69 19.71 17.62 -11.77
N GLY A 70 19.14 16.95 -10.77
CA GLY A 70 19.88 16.09 -9.88
C GLY A 70 20.54 14.91 -10.57
N GLU A 71 21.65 14.47 -9.98
CA GLU A 71 22.33 13.26 -10.41
C GLU A 71 21.75 12.07 -9.64
N TYR A 72 21.72 10.91 -10.30
CA TYR A 72 21.41 9.67 -9.63
C TYR A 72 22.68 9.14 -8.98
N PHE A 73 22.62 8.98 -7.67
CA PHE A 73 23.71 8.42 -6.90
C PHE A 73 23.48 6.94 -6.67
N PRO A 74 24.53 6.13 -6.82
CA PRO A 74 24.41 4.78 -6.37
C PRO A 74 24.22 4.73 -4.85
N LEU A 75 23.38 3.81 -4.36
CA LEU A 75 23.46 3.41 -2.94
C LEU A 75 24.91 3.10 -2.66
N ILE A 76 25.43 3.65 -1.55
CA ILE A 76 26.69 3.33 -0.86
C ILE A 76 27.71 2.64 -1.77
N ASN A 77 28.90 3.24 -1.97
CA ASN A 77 30.05 2.74 -2.77
C ASN A 77 30.51 1.26 -2.53
N THR A 78 29.74 0.46 -1.81
CA THR A 78 29.94 -0.92 -1.39
C THR A 78 28.87 -1.92 -1.86
N TYR A 79 27.77 -1.54 -2.56
CA TYR A 79 26.82 -2.55 -3.09
C TYR A 79 27.56 -3.57 -3.95
N LYS A 80 27.48 -4.84 -3.55
CA LYS A 80 28.08 -5.98 -4.24
C LYS A 80 26.98 -6.92 -4.67
N GLU A 81 26.72 -6.93 -5.96
CA GLU A 81 25.88 -7.93 -6.63
C GLU A 81 26.23 -9.34 -6.13
N GLY A 82 25.21 -10.14 -5.79
CA GLY A 82 25.36 -11.49 -5.24
C GLY A 82 25.71 -11.55 -3.75
N LYS A 83 25.97 -10.42 -3.09
CA LYS A 83 26.18 -10.34 -1.62
C LYS A 83 25.11 -9.53 -0.91
N ASP A 84 24.56 -8.53 -1.60
CA ASP A 84 23.63 -7.55 -1.04
C ASP A 84 22.19 -7.72 -1.56
N ASP A 85 21.84 -8.95 -1.95
CA ASP A 85 20.52 -9.28 -2.50
C ASP A 85 19.54 -9.78 -1.43
N ALA A 86 19.97 -9.83 -0.16
CA ALA A 86 19.15 -10.26 0.98
C ALA A 86 18.85 -9.09 1.92
N PHE A 87 17.58 -8.95 2.28
CA PHE A 87 17.05 -7.83 3.04
C PHE A 87 16.19 -8.31 4.20
N LEU A 88 16.23 -7.58 5.31
CA LEU A 88 15.27 -7.69 6.39
C LEU A 88 14.10 -6.74 6.11
N LEU A 89 12.88 -7.24 6.26
CA LEU A 89 11.64 -6.47 6.16
C LEU A 89 10.98 -6.39 7.53
N LEU A 90 10.78 -5.16 8.01
CA LEU A 90 10.01 -4.87 9.21
C LEU A 90 8.81 -4.02 8.85
N GLN A 91 7.61 -4.46 9.21
CA GLN A 91 6.40 -3.66 9.07
C GLN A 91 5.59 -3.73 10.35
N ALA A 92 5.28 -2.56 10.91
CA ALA A 92 4.37 -2.42 12.02
C ALA A 92 3.12 -1.71 11.52
N ALA A 93 1.97 -2.36 11.67
CA ALA A 93 0.70 -1.83 11.22
C ALA A 93 -0.35 -1.89 12.33
N GLY A 94 -1.30 -0.97 12.25
CA GLY A 94 -2.43 -0.93 13.15
C GLY A 94 -3.59 -0.17 12.55
N GLY A 95 -4.79 -0.57 12.94
CA GLY A 95 -6.00 0.15 12.59
C GLY A 95 -6.96 0.20 13.76
N PHE A 96 -7.82 1.19 13.75
CA PHE A 96 -8.94 1.28 14.67
C PHE A 96 -10.17 1.79 13.92
N SER A 97 -11.31 1.17 14.19
CA SER A 97 -12.59 1.68 13.76
C SER A 97 -13.15 2.56 14.85
N ALA A 98 -13.52 3.81 14.54
CA ALA A 98 -13.96 4.76 15.56
C ALA A 98 -15.44 4.57 15.91
N LEU A 99 -16.28 4.37 14.90
CA LEU A 99 -17.73 4.32 15.01
C LEU A 99 -18.26 3.20 14.12
N LYS A 100 -19.23 2.42 14.60
CA LYS A 100 -19.99 1.48 13.79
C LYS A 100 -21.48 1.63 14.04
N PHE A 101 -22.23 1.57 12.95
CA PHE A 101 -23.69 1.58 12.90
C PHE A 101 -24.16 0.30 12.22
N ASP A 102 -25.09 -0.41 12.83
CA ASP A 102 -25.72 -1.60 12.26
C ASP A 102 -27.18 -1.28 11.91
N PHE A 103 -27.57 -1.59 10.68
CA PHE A 103 -28.92 -1.43 10.13
C PHE A 103 -29.41 -2.77 9.55
N GLY A 104 -29.25 -3.86 10.29
CA GLY A 104 -29.63 -5.20 9.88
C GLY A 104 -28.68 -5.75 8.82
N LYS A 105 -29.07 -5.68 7.54
CA LYS A 105 -28.25 -6.20 6.43
C LYS A 105 -27.14 -5.24 5.98
N VAL A 106 -27.09 -4.04 6.55
CA VAL A 106 -26.09 -3.03 6.21
C VAL A 106 -25.43 -2.58 7.51
N GLN A 107 -24.11 -2.72 7.57
CA GLN A 107 -23.30 -2.18 8.66
C GLN A 107 -22.38 -1.11 8.07
N LEU A 108 -22.24 0.02 8.75
CA LEU A 108 -21.36 1.13 8.36
C LEU A 108 -20.34 1.37 9.45
N GLN A 109 -19.09 1.65 9.10
CA GLN A 109 -18.08 2.08 10.07
C GLN A 109 -17.13 3.13 9.53
N ALA A 110 -16.64 4.00 10.42
CA ALA A 110 -15.51 4.88 10.14
C ALA A 110 -14.23 4.19 10.59
N HIS A 111 -13.23 4.14 9.70
CA HIS A 111 -12.01 3.37 9.91
C HIS A 111 -10.77 4.20 9.60
N ILE A 112 -9.75 4.03 10.45
CA ILE A 112 -8.41 4.57 10.26
C ILE A 112 -7.43 3.42 10.40
N GLU A 113 -6.52 3.28 9.44
CA GLU A 113 -5.38 2.37 9.49
C GLU A 113 -4.10 3.11 9.14
N ALA A 114 -2.99 2.66 9.69
CA ALA A 114 -1.68 3.15 9.35
C ALA A 114 -0.65 2.04 9.49
N TYR A 115 0.44 2.15 8.72
CA TYR A 115 1.61 1.32 8.92
C TYR A 115 2.88 2.12 8.69
N ILE A 116 3.94 1.63 9.32
CA ILE A 116 5.31 2.00 9.03
C ILE A 116 6.07 0.75 8.61
N ARG A 117 6.88 0.88 7.57
CA ARG A 117 7.73 -0.19 7.04
C ARG A 117 9.18 0.28 7.02
N GLY A 118 10.12 -0.61 7.30
CA GLY A 118 11.54 -0.41 7.05
C GLY A 118 12.15 -1.61 6.34
N VAL A 119 13.12 -1.34 5.47
CA VAL A 119 13.95 -2.36 4.81
C VAL A 119 15.42 -2.12 5.15
N PHE A 120 16.11 -3.20 5.51
CA PHE A 120 17.49 -3.17 5.97
C PHE A 120 18.31 -4.20 5.21
N TYR A 121 19.60 -3.93 5.00
CA TYR A 121 20.49 -4.97 4.50
C TYR A 121 20.65 -6.08 5.53
N LEU A 122 20.44 -7.34 5.13
CA LEU A 122 20.55 -8.46 6.05
C LEU A 122 22.01 -8.79 6.43
N LEU A 123 22.97 -8.56 5.51
CA LEU A 123 24.36 -9.00 5.64
C LEU A 123 25.39 -7.86 5.82
N HIS A 124 24.98 -6.60 5.70
CA HIS A 124 25.82 -5.41 5.84
C HIS A 124 25.41 -4.56 7.05
N GLY A 125 25.59 -5.09 8.26
CA GLY A 125 25.53 -4.26 9.48
C GLY A 125 24.15 -3.72 9.89
N ASN A 126 23.06 -4.12 9.23
CA ASN A 126 21.70 -3.60 9.38
C ASN A 126 21.53 -2.13 8.95
N ASP A 127 22.34 -1.63 8.01
CA ASP A 127 22.14 -0.29 7.44
C ASP A 127 20.71 -0.15 6.89
N VAL A 128 20.04 0.96 7.22
CA VAL A 128 18.65 1.21 6.84
C VAL A 128 18.63 1.70 5.39
N MET A 129 17.95 0.98 4.51
CA MET A 129 17.76 1.45 3.13
C MET A 129 16.75 2.60 3.06
N GLY A 130 15.72 2.52 3.89
CA GLY A 130 14.62 3.46 3.92
C GLY A 130 13.45 2.96 4.75
N PHE A 131 12.48 3.84 4.90
CA PHE A 131 11.23 3.55 5.59
C PHE A 131 10.06 4.26 4.93
N ASP A 132 8.93 3.57 4.90
CA ASP A 132 7.69 4.07 4.35
C ASP A 132 6.65 4.25 5.44
N GLY A 133 5.87 5.32 5.33
CA GLY A 133 4.65 5.53 6.09
C GLY A 133 3.45 5.56 5.16
N SER A 134 2.37 4.88 5.55
CA SER A 134 1.08 5.03 4.88
C SER A 134 -0.03 5.06 5.90
N TYR A 135 -1.09 5.78 5.58
CA TYR A 135 -2.33 5.73 6.33
C TYR A 135 -3.52 5.77 5.39
N PHE A 136 -4.64 5.21 5.85
CA PHE A 136 -5.95 5.43 5.27
C PHE A 136 -6.90 5.96 6.32
N ILE A 137 -7.77 6.86 5.89
CA ILE A 137 -8.93 7.33 6.66
C ILE A 137 -10.17 7.30 5.78
N GLY A 138 -11.23 6.67 6.25
CA GLY A 138 -12.45 6.57 5.45
C GLY A 138 -13.59 5.83 6.13
N MET A 139 -14.51 5.38 5.28
CA MET A 139 -15.69 4.64 5.68
C MET A 139 -15.74 3.28 5.00
N GLU A 140 -16.31 2.32 5.70
CA GLU A 140 -16.56 0.97 5.21
C GLU A 140 -18.03 0.62 5.41
N SER A 141 -18.57 -0.17 4.50
CA SER A 141 -19.92 -0.70 4.54
C SER A 141 -19.89 -2.20 4.31
N LYS A 142 -20.53 -2.98 5.17
CA LYS A 142 -20.76 -4.41 4.98
C LYS A 142 -22.23 -4.63 4.66
N ILE A 143 -22.51 -5.16 3.48
CA ILE A 143 -23.84 -5.40 2.93
C ILE A 143 -24.04 -6.91 2.81
N ILE A 144 -25.21 -7.41 3.23
CA ILE A 144 -25.61 -8.83 3.15
C ILE A 144 -24.53 -9.82 3.66
N ASP A 145 -23.85 -9.43 4.73
CA ASP A 145 -22.80 -10.18 5.43
C ASP A 145 -21.58 -10.60 4.61
N SER A 146 -21.51 -10.21 3.33
CA SER A 146 -20.51 -10.71 2.39
C SER A 146 -19.88 -9.65 1.51
N LEU A 147 -20.66 -8.68 1.04
CA LEU A 147 -20.18 -7.61 0.18
C LEU A 147 -19.66 -6.46 1.04
N ILE A 148 -18.44 -6.04 0.83
CA ILE A 148 -17.82 -4.94 1.57
C ILE A 148 -17.53 -3.81 0.59
N LEU A 149 -17.87 -2.58 0.95
CA LEU A 149 -17.51 -1.37 0.22
C LEU A 149 -16.61 -0.53 1.12
N ARG A 150 -15.54 0.02 0.59
CA ARG A 150 -14.63 0.92 1.30
C ARG A 150 -14.41 2.17 0.46
N GLY A 151 -14.40 3.33 1.11
CA GLY A 151 -14.17 4.60 0.45
C GLY A 151 -13.46 5.57 1.38
N GLY A 152 -12.40 6.22 0.92
CA GLY A 152 -11.64 7.13 1.77
C GLY A 152 -10.44 7.77 1.09
N ILE A 153 -9.53 8.26 1.93
CA ILE A 153 -8.27 8.86 1.54
C ILE A 153 -7.14 7.96 1.98
N ARG A 154 -6.22 7.64 1.06
CA ARG A 154 -4.97 6.97 1.36
C ARG A 154 -3.79 7.88 1.05
N HIS A 155 -2.87 7.97 2.00
CA HIS A 155 -1.60 8.68 1.90
C HIS A 155 -0.46 7.68 1.87
N TYR A 156 0.56 7.99 1.07
CA TYR A 156 1.81 7.26 0.98
C TYR A 156 2.96 8.25 1.13
N SER A 157 3.98 7.88 1.89
CA SER A 157 5.21 8.65 2.04
C SER A 157 6.41 7.71 2.18
N GLY A 158 7.43 7.86 1.34
CA GLY A 158 8.65 7.08 1.36
C GLY A 158 9.86 7.94 1.68
N HIS A 159 10.74 7.42 2.54
CA HIS A 159 11.94 8.12 3.01
C HIS A 159 13.18 7.26 2.80
N VAL A 160 14.27 7.93 2.41
CA VAL A 160 15.60 7.32 2.32
C VAL A 160 16.21 7.21 3.72
N GLY A 161 16.87 6.08 4.00
CA GLY A 161 17.58 5.88 5.27
C GLY A 161 18.76 6.84 5.41
N ASP A 162 19.02 7.30 6.63
CA ASP A 162 20.04 8.30 6.91
C ASP A 162 21.45 7.79 6.63
N GLU A 163 21.75 6.51 6.85
CA GLU A 163 23.06 5.94 6.50
C GLU A 163 23.36 6.08 5.01
N VAL A 164 22.35 5.88 4.17
CA VAL A 164 22.49 6.03 2.72
C VAL A 164 22.72 7.50 2.36
N LEU A 165 21.96 8.41 2.96
CA LEU A 165 22.11 9.84 2.74
C LEU A 165 23.52 10.31 3.14
N PHE A 166 24.00 9.89 4.31
CA PHE A 166 25.34 10.22 4.78
C PHE A 166 26.43 9.67 3.86
N ALA A 167 26.31 8.43 3.38
CA ALA A 167 27.29 7.85 2.48
C ALA A 167 27.39 8.61 1.15
N VAL A 168 26.25 9.04 0.59
CA VAL A 168 26.21 9.82 -0.65
C VAL A 168 26.81 11.21 -0.43
N ILE A 169 26.41 11.92 0.63
CA ILE A 169 26.89 13.27 0.95
C ILE A 169 28.39 13.26 1.25
N GLN A 170 28.90 12.27 1.99
CA GLN A 170 30.33 12.15 2.28
C GLN A 170 31.16 11.90 1.01
N SER A 171 30.64 11.10 0.08
CA SER A 171 31.30 10.81 -1.19
C SER A 171 31.17 11.97 -2.19
N ASN A 172 30.16 12.83 -2.04
CA ASN A 172 29.82 13.92 -2.96
C ASN A 172 29.46 15.21 -2.18
N PRO A 173 30.45 15.92 -1.61
CA PRO A 173 30.20 17.09 -0.75
C PRO A 173 29.41 18.24 -1.41
N ASP A 174 29.39 18.30 -2.74
CA ASP A 174 28.60 19.26 -3.52
C ASP A 174 27.08 19.12 -3.32
N TYR A 175 26.62 18.06 -2.63
CA TYR A 175 25.23 17.74 -2.36
C TYR A 175 24.84 17.86 -0.87
N ILE A 176 25.67 18.47 -0.02
CA ILE A 176 25.40 18.68 1.42
C ILE A 176 24.06 19.39 1.69
N ASP A 177 23.61 20.23 0.76
CA ASP A 177 22.33 20.95 0.85
C ASP A 177 21.34 20.52 -0.24
N ALA A 178 21.62 19.44 -0.97
CA ALA A 178 20.76 18.97 -2.06
C ALA A 178 19.43 18.40 -1.54
N GLU A 179 18.38 18.56 -2.35
CA GLU A 179 17.06 18.02 -2.05
C GLU A 179 16.93 16.60 -2.61
N ILE A 180 16.32 15.72 -1.83
CA ILE A 180 16.15 14.30 -2.19
C ILE A 180 14.81 14.14 -2.91
N SER A 181 14.78 13.32 -3.95
CA SER A 181 13.52 12.90 -4.55
C SER A 181 12.73 12.01 -3.57
N GLU A 182 11.70 12.56 -2.97
CA GLU A 182 10.77 11.85 -2.10
C GLU A 182 9.61 11.23 -2.90
N TYR A 183 9.05 10.14 -2.38
CA TYR A 183 7.77 9.64 -2.87
C TYR A 183 6.68 10.03 -1.88
N VAL A 184 5.75 10.88 -2.31
CA VAL A 184 4.61 11.29 -1.49
C VAL A 184 3.38 11.26 -2.38
N ARG A 185 2.27 10.69 -1.91
CA ARG A 185 1.07 10.57 -2.74
C ARG A 185 -0.21 10.53 -1.91
N ASP A 186 -1.11 11.49 -2.13
CA ASP A 186 -2.49 11.42 -1.63
C ASP A 186 -3.47 10.94 -2.69
N THR A 187 -4.29 9.97 -2.34
CA THR A 187 -5.27 9.35 -3.25
C THR A 187 -6.64 9.22 -2.60
N PHE A 188 -7.69 9.33 -3.41
CA PHE A 188 -8.99 8.75 -3.10
C PHE A 188 -8.94 7.26 -3.43
N GLU A 189 -9.34 6.43 -2.47
CA GLU A 189 -9.48 4.98 -2.65
C GLU A 189 -10.96 4.60 -2.59
N PHE A 190 -11.36 3.75 -3.53
CA PHE A 190 -12.66 3.09 -3.55
C PHE A 190 -12.44 1.60 -3.75
N SER A 191 -12.94 0.77 -2.84
CA SER A 191 -12.72 -0.68 -2.89
C SER A 191 -14.02 -1.44 -2.73
N VAL A 192 -14.13 -2.55 -3.45
CA VAL A 192 -15.22 -3.52 -3.34
C VAL A 192 -14.61 -4.86 -2.98
N GLY A 193 -15.04 -5.43 -1.85
CA GLY A 193 -14.57 -6.69 -1.31
C GLY A 193 -15.68 -7.73 -1.17
N TYR A 194 -15.26 -8.98 -1.10
CA TYR A 194 -16.10 -10.12 -0.78
C TYR A 194 -15.44 -10.94 0.35
N SER A 195 -16.18 -11.16 1.44
CA SER A 195 -15.77 -12.07 2.52
C SER A 195 -17.01 -12.63 3.21
N ASN A 196 -17.21 -13.95 3.13
CA ASN A 196 -18.38 -14.63 3.67
C ASN A 196 -17.97 -15.62 4.76
N LYS A 197 -18.44 -15.40 5.99
CA LYS A 197 -18.16 -16.30 7.12
C LYS A 197 -18.74 -17.70 6.95
N ASP A 198 -19.86 -17.84 6.23
CA ASP A 198 -20.47 -19.14 5.94
C ASP A 198 -19.75 -19.88 4.80
N PHE A 199 -18.93 -19.17 4.03
CA PHE A 199 -18.10 -19.72 2.97
C PHE A 199 -16.67 -19.14 3.05
N PRO A 200 -15.90 -19.50 4.08
CA PRO A 200 -14.60 -18.88 4.39
C PRO A 200 -13.47 -19.33 3.47
N TYR A 201 -13.78 -20.03 2.37
CA TYR A 201 -12.78 -20.59 1.45
C TYR A 201 -12.31 -19.58 0.41
N VAL A 202 -13.08 -18.52 0.17
CA VAL A 202 -12.80 -17.52 -0.86
C VAL A 202 -13.09 -16.14 -0.33
N GLU A 203 -12.09 -15.27 -0.41
CA GLU A 203 -12.19 -13.85 -0.09
C GLU A 203 -11.42 -13.03 -1.13
N GLY A 204 -11.70 -11.75 -1.24
CA GLY A 204 -10.95 -10.91 -2.16
C GLY A 204 -11.49 -9.50 -2.25
N ALA A 205 -10.73 -8.64 -2.91
CA ALA A 205 -11.12 -7.25 -3.12
C ALA A 205 -10.54 -6.69 -4.40
N ILE A 206 -11.21 -5.66 -4.93
CA ILE A 206 -10.71 -4.82 -6.02
C ILE A 206 -10.75 -3.38 -5.53
N SER A 207 -9.65 -2.67 -5.74
CA SER A 207 -9.45 -1.29 -5.33
C SER A 207 -9.14 -0.40 -6.52
N PHE A 208 -9.74 0.79 -6.50
CA PHE A 208 -9.57 1.86 -7.48
C PHE A 208 -9.04 3.09 -6.76
N MET A 209 -7.84 3.54 -7.14
CA MET A 209 -7.16 4.66 -6.49
C MET A 209 -6.86 5.77 -7.50
N ILE A 210 -7.33 6.99 -7.19
CA ILE A 210 -7.11 8.18 -8.01
C ILE A 210 -6.40 9.25 -7.16
N PRO A 211 -5.32 9.87 -7.64
CA PRO A 211 -4.72 11.01 -6.97
C PRO A 211 -5.70 12.17 -6.73
N GLN A 212 -5.57 12.86 -5.59
CA GLN A 212 -6.43 14.03 -5.34
C GLN A 212 -5.98 15.24 -6.15
N LYS A 213 -6.92 16.12 -6.50
CA LYS A 213 -6.62 17.34 -7.27
C LYS A 213 -5.66 18.29 -6.55
N ASN A 214 -5.73 18.39 -5.22
CA ASN A 214 -4.86 19.28 -4.43
C ASN A 214 -3.82 18.48 -3.62
N SER A 215 -3.47 17.28 -4.08
CA SER A 215 -2.56 16.36 -3.38
C SER A 215 -1.10 16.78 -3.48
N TYR A 216 -0.32 16.34 -2.50
CA TYR A 216 1.12 16.24 -2.66
C TYR A 216 1.42 14.96 -3.42
N LEU A 217 1.91 15.09 -4.66
CA LEU A 217 2.35 13.99 -5.49
C LEU A 217 3.81 14.20 -5.91
N LEU A 218 4.69 13.40 -5.33
CA LEU A 218 6.12 13.36 -5.59
C LEU A 218 6.55 11.93 -5.97
N PRO A 219 7.54 11.79 -6.87
CA PRO A 219 8.21 12.90 -7.54
C PRO A 219 7.35 13.49 -8.66
N PHE A 220 7.63 14.74 -9.00
CA PHE A 220 6.80 15.53 -9.93
C PHE A 220 6.67 14.92 -11.32
N ALA A 221 7.62 14.07 -11.70
CA ALA A 221 7.53 13.29 -12.93
C ALA A 221 6.22 12.51 -13.02
N HIS A 222 5.63 12.01 -11.93
CA HIS A 222 4.40 11.22 -12.02
C HIS A 222 3.13 12.04 -11.84
N ARG A 223 3.23 13.38 -11.73
CA ARG A 223 2.12 14.27 -11.42
C ARG A 223 1.32 14.69 -12.67
N PRO A 224 0.03 14.31 -12.79
CA PRO A 224 -0.85 14.84 -13.83
C PRO A 224 -1.07 16.35 -13.72
N ASP A 225 -1.31 17.01 -14.86
CA ASP A 225 -1.51 18.45 -15.01
C ASP A 225 -2.63 19.03 -14.14
N ASN A 226 -3.66 18.23 -13.90
CA ASN A 226 -4.83 18.66 -13.13
C ASN A 226 -4.57 18.66 -11.62
N ILE A 227 -3.38 18.24 -11.15
CA ILE A 227 -3.01 18.22 -9.73
C ILE A 227 -2.20 19.47 -9.35
N THR A 228 -2.54 20.10 -8.22
CA THR A 228 -1.85 21.24 -7.62
C THR A 228 -1.23 20.84 -6.27
N SER A 229 0.08 20.98 -6.11
CA SER A 229 0.76 20.56 -4.87
C SER A 229 0.64 21.64 -3.80
N GLY A 230 -0.22 21.41 -2.80
CA GLY A 230 -0.35 22.31 -1.64
C GLY A 230 -0.94 23.67 -1.98
N GLY A 231 -1.91 23.73 -2.90
CA GLY A 231 -2.59 24.98 -3.29
C GLY A 231 -1.76 25.93 -4.15
N LYS A 232 -0.51 25.57 -4.47
CA LYS A 232 0.31 26.26 -5.46
C LYS A 232 0.08 25.64 -6.84
N THR A 233 -0.09 26.50 -7.85
CA THR A 233 -0.19 26.03 -9.23
C THR A 233 1.13 25.42 -9.70
N ASN A 234 1.10 24.61 -10.76
CA ASN A 234 2.32 24.00 -11.31
C ASN A 234 3.35 25.02 -11.81
N ALA A 235 2.94 26.29 -12.00
CA ALA A 235 3.81 27.39 -12.37
C ALA A 235 4.45 28.10 -11.15
N GLU A 236 3.92 27.88 -9.92
CA GLU A 236 4.33 28.55 -8.69
C GLU A 236 5.32 27.73 -7.84
N ARG A 237 5.49 26.44 -8.13
CA ARG A 237 6.65 25.65 -7.71
C ARG A 237 7.52 25.52 -8.96
N ASP A 238 8.70 26.12 -8.90
CA ASP A 238 9.62 26.35 -10.00
C ASP A 238 9.76 25.12 -10.94
N PRO A 239 9.54 25.26 -12.25
CA PRO A 239 9.75 24.19 -13.23
C PRO A 239 11.19 23.67 -13.29
N GLU A 240 12.17 24.36 -12.71
CA GLU A 240 13.56 23.91 -12.61
C GLU A 240 13.88 23.17 -11.29
N SER A 241 13.06 23.30 -10.25
CA SER A 241 13.44 22.80 -8.92
C SER A 241 13.19 21.32 -8.69
N TYR A 242 12.46 20.64 -9.57
CA TYR A 242 12.33 19.18 -9.51
C TYR A 242 12.00 18.62 -10.88
N ALA A 243 12.94 17.86 -11.45
CA ALA A 243 12.66 16.84 -12.46
C ALA A 243 11.83 17.27 -13.68
N VAL A 244 12.51 17.44 -14.83
CA VAL A 244 11.92 17.49 -16.19
C VAL A 244 10.56 16.79 -16.23
N ARG A 245 9.51 17.59 -16.29
CA ARG A 245 8.15 17.09 -16.43
C ARG A 245 8.01 16.53 -17.83
N GLY A 246 7.61 15.27 -17.93
CA GLY A 246 7.10 14.73 -19.17
C GLY A 246 5.80 15.42 -19.57
N ASP A 247 5.65 15.83 -20.83
CA ASP A 247 4.36 16.25 -21.36
C ASP A 247 3.46 15.01 -21.51
N TYR A 248 2.64 14.75 -20.49
CA TYR A 248 1.70 13.62 -20.52
C TYR A 248 0.48 13.94 -21.39
N GLY A 249 0.02 12.93 -22.13
CA GLY A 249 -1.25 13.01 -22.82
C GLY A 249 -2.43 13.25 -21.86
N PRO A 250 -3.53 13.91 -22.28
CA PRO A 250 -4.69 14.20 -21.44
C PRO A 250 -5.35 12.98 -20.77
N SER A 251 -5.08 11.76 -21.28
CA SER A 251 -5.54 10.48 -20.75
C SER A 251 -4.78 10.02 -19.50
N TYR A 252 -3.61 10.59 -19.20
CA TYR A 252 -2.85 10.26 -18.01
C TYR A 252 -3.53 10.83 -16.75
N LYS A 253 -3.76 9.96 -15.78
CA LYS A 253 -4.41 10.28 -14.48
C LYS A 253 -3.66 9.67 -13.30
N ALA A 254 -2.52 9.01 -13.54
CA ALA A 254 -1.77 8.25 -12.55
C ALA A 254 -2.66 7.30 -11.73
N ILE A 255 -3.67 6.66 -12.34
CA ILE A 255 -4.58 5.74 -11.65
C ILE A 255 -3.85 4.48 -11.19
N ILE A 256 -4.24 3.93 -10.04
CA ILE A 256 -3.85 2.57 -9.63
C ILE A 256 -5.11 1.71 -9.53
N LEU A 257 -5.08 0.55 -10.19
CA LEU A 257 -6.04 -0.54 -10.01
C LEU A 257 -5.34 -1.62 -9.22
N ALA A 258 -5.97 -2.15 -8.18
CA ALA A 258 -5.42 -3.27 -7.44
C ALA A 258 -6.51 -4.33 -7.24
N GLY A 259 -6.11 -5.59 -7.17
CA GLY A 259 -7.02 -6.69 -6.91
C GLY A 259 -6.32 -7.81 -6.16
N GLU A 260 -7.09 -8.54 -5.37
CA GLU A 260 -6.64 -9.70 -4.63
C GLU A 260 -7.72 -10.78 -4.56
N LEU A 261 -7.27 -12.02 -4.60
CA LEU A 261 -8.05 -13.21 -4.31
C LEU A 261 -7.30 -14.07 -3.29
N THR A 262 -7.95 -14.37 -2.17
CA THR A 262 -7.49 -15.31 -1.16
C THR A 262 -8.32 -16.59 -1.25
N LEU A 263 -7.63 -17.72 -1.35
CA LEU A 263 -8.18 -19.06 -1.28
C LEU A 263 -7.70 -19.72 0.02
N SER A 264 -8.64 -20.05 0.90
CA SER A 264 -8.36 -20.59 2.23
C SER A 264 -8.87 -22.02 2.36
N TYR A 265 -8.12 -22.84 3.08
CA TYR A 265 -8.47 -24.22 3.42
C TYR A 265 -8.25 -24.43 4.93
N PRO A 266 -9.31 -24.35 5.75
CA PRO A 266 -9.21 -24.60 7.17
C PRO A 266 -8.99 -26.09 7.45
N PHE A 267 -8.02 -26.42 8.31
CA PHE A 267 -7.74 -27.78 8.76
C PHE A 267 -7.35 -27.82 10.25
N GLY A 268 -8.23 -28.37 11.09
CA GLY A 268 -8.04 -28.37 12.54
C GLY A 268 -8.05 -26.96 13.11
N MET A 269 -6.99 -26.57 13.82
CA MET A 269 -6.79 -25.21 14.35
C MET A 269 -5.96 -24.31 13.42
N ASN A 270 -5.68 -24.78 12.20
CA ASN A 270 -4.84 -24.09 11.24
C ASN A 270 -5.64 -23.75 9.98
N ASN A 271 -5.08 -22.85 9.18
CA ASN A 271 -5.57 -22.49 7.85
C ASN A 271 -4.40 -22.50 6.87
N ALA A 272 -4.55 -23.19 5.75
CA ALA A 272 -3.64 -23.05 4.62
C ALA A 272 -4.28 -22.08 3.65
N PHE A 273 -3.50 -21.14 3.12
CA PHE A 273 -4.03 -20.16 2.20
C PHE A 273 -3.09 -19.88 1.03
N LEU A 274 -3.71 -19.52 -0.09
CA LEU A 274 -3.06 -18.99 -1.29
C LEU A 274 -3.66 -17.62 -1.57
N ILE A 275 -2.82 -16.60 -1.69
CA ILE A 275 -3.22 -15.25 -2.10
C ILE A 275 -2.61 -14.94 -3.45
N LEU A 276 -3.44 -14.40 -4.35
CA LEU A 276 -3.04 -13.87 -5.64
C LEU A 276 -3.39 -12.39 -5.66
N SER A 277 -2.39 -11.51 -5.69
CA SER A 277 -2.60 -10.07 -5.86
C SER A 277 -2.05 -9.58 -7.19
N GLY A 278 -2.66 -8.52 -7.71
CA GLY A 278 -2.18 -7.83 -8.88
C GLY A 278 -2.47 -6.34 -8.80
N LYS A 279 -1.57 -5.53 -9.35
CA LYS A 279 -1.73 -4.08 -9.47
C LYS A 279 -1.42 -3.60 -10.88
N LEU A 280 -2.17 -2.60 -11.30
CA LEU A 280 -1.98 -1.87 -12.53
C LEU A 280 -1.72 -0.42 -12.16
N HIS A 281 -0.56 0.07 -12.55
CA HIS A 281 -0.11 1.41 -12.25
C HIS A 281 -0.02 2.22 -13.54
N GLN A 282 -0.85 3.24 -13.66
CA GLN A 282 -0.80 4.10 -14.84
C GLN A 282 0.49 4.93 -14.85
N ASP A 283 1.07 5.21 -13.68
CA ASP A 283 2.32 5.96 -13.55
C ASP A 283 3.56 5.19 -14.02
N GLY A 284 3.41 3.93 -14.46
CA GLY A 284 4.45 3.15 -15.12
C GLY A 284 4.73 3.51 -16.59
N VAL A 285 3.90 4.37 -17.22
CA VAL A 285 4.11 4.87 -18.61
C VAL A 285 5.50 5.46 -18.80
N THR A 286 6.07 6.05 -17.75
CA THR A 286 7.34 6.75 -17.80
C THR A 286 8.54 5.82 -17.74
N LYS A 287 8.32 4.50 -17.53
CA LYS A 287 9.34 3.56 -17.03
C LYS A 287 10.12 4.14 -15.85
N HIS A 288 9.47 5.05 -15.13
CA HIS A 288 10.05 5.83 -14.03
C HIS A 288 11.32 6.61 -14.38
N THR A 289 11.41 7.03 -15.64
CA THR A 289 12.49 7.88 -16.15
C THR A 289 11.98 9.30 -16.41
N LEU A 290 12.91 10.25 -16.54
CA LEU A 290 12.61 11.66 -16.88
C LEU A 290 12.38 11.88 -18.37
N ASP A 291 12.66 10.87 -19.19
CA ASP A 291 12.43 10.90 -20.61
C ASP A 291 11.26 9.96 -20.93
N PRO A 292 10.02 10.47 -20.95
CA PRO A 292 8.83 9.66 -21.22
C PRO A 292 8.79 9.12 -22.66
N SER A 293 9.81 9.37 -23.49
CA SER A 293 9.90 8.86 -24.85
C SER A 293 10.41 7.43 -24.90
N ASP A 294 9.57 6.46 -24.53
CA ASP A 294 9.40 5.26 -25.37
C ASP A 294 8.36 4.26 -24.84
N ASP A 295 7.51 3.86 -25.78
CA ASP A 295 6.63 2.69 -25.85
C ASP A 295 5.19 2.80 -25.33
N GLY A 296 4.24 2.54 -26.23
CA GLY A 296 2.78 2.70 -26.11
C GLY A 296 2.03 1.81 -25.10
N GLY A 297 2.63 1.45 -23.96
CA GLY A 297 1.96 0.82 -22.83
C GLY A 297 1.64 1.84 -21.73
N PHE A 298 0.35 2.01 -21.38
CA PHE A 298 -0.07 2.97 -20.35
C PHE A 298 -0.11 2.41 -18.92
N TRP A 299 0.26 1.15 -18.73
CA TRP A 299 0.10 0.44 -17.46
C TRP A 299 1.34 -0.39 -17.17
N GLU A 300 1.87 -0.22 -15.98
CA GLU A 300 2.80 -1.17 -15.40
C GLU A 300 2.03 -2.16 -14.51
N TYR A 301 2.47 -3.40 -14.54
CA TYR A 301 1.82 -4.51 -13.85
C TYR A 301 2.70 -4.97 -12.69
N GLU A 302 2.11 -5.25 -11.55
CA GLU A 302 2.77 -5.94 -10.42
C GLU A 302 1.89 -7.09 -9.99
N TYR A 303 2.49 -8.13 -9.44
CA TYR A 303 1.74 -9.24 -8.90
C TYR A 303 2.53 -9.99 -7.83
N ASP A 304 1.78 -10.52 -6.87
CA ASP A 304 2.31 -11.36 -5.81
C ASP A 304 1.57 -12.69 -5.77
N VAL A 305 2.32 -13.73 -5.39
CA VAL A 305 1.78 -15.05 -5.07
C VAL A 305 2.24 -15.39 -3.66
N THR A 306 1.30 -15.47 -2.72
CA THR A 306 1.58 -15.80 -1.33
C THR A 306 1.02 -17.16 -0.97
N LEU A 307 1.87 -18.05 -0.47
CA LEU A 307 1.47 -19.30 0.16
C LEU A 307 1.70 -19.19 1.65
N GLY A 308 0.69 -19.50 2.45
CA GLY A 308 0.81 -19.36 3.90
C GLY A 308 0.13 -20.44 4.72
N LEU A 309 0.64 -20.58 5.94
CA LEU A 309 0.06 -21.40 6.99
C LEU A 309 -0.19 -20.51 8.20
N GLU A 310 -1.45 -20.42 8.61
CA GLU A 310 -1.90 -19.65 9.75
C GLU A 310 -2.36 -20.58 10.88
N ARG A 311 -2.05 -20.21 12.12
CA ARG A 311 -2.59 -20.86 13.31
C ARG A 311 -3.51 -19.91 14.09
N PHE A 312 -4.76 -20.31 14.28
CA PHE A 312 -5.71 -19.59 15.13
C PHE A 312 -5.48 -19.97 16.59
N ASN A 313 -4.66 -19.24 17.34
CA ASN A 313 -4.77 -19.21 18.82
C ASN A 313 -3.75 -18.30 19.52
N MET A 314 -4.03 -16.99 19.65
CA MET A 314 -3.65 -16.19 20.83
C MET A 314 -4.63 -14.99 20.97
N ASN A 315 -5.62 -15.06 21.87
CA ASN A 315 -6.49 -13.91 22.23
C ASN A 315 -7.15 -13.17 21.04
N GLY A 316 -7.60 -13.90 20.02
CA GLY A 316 -8.22 -13.29 18.83
C GLY A 316 -7.25 -12.77 17.78
N ARG A 317 -5.95 -13.01 17.95
CA ARG A 317 -4.91 -12.83 16.92
C ARG A 317 -4.48 -14.18 16.36
N SER A 318 -4.08 -14.19 15.11
CA SER A 318 -3.43 -15.33 14.46
C SER A 318 -2.00 -14.97 14.07
N ILE A 319 -1.17 -16.00 14.01
CA ILE A 319 0.20 -15.89 13.51
C ILE A 319 0.26 -16.74 12.25
N ALA A 320 0.80 -16.18 11.17
CA ALA A 320 1.03 -16.93 9.94
C ALA A 320 2.50 -16.89 9.54
N VAL A 321 2.90 -17.94 8.82
CA VAL A 321 4.16 -18.02 8.09
C VAL A 321 3.82 -18.00 6.61
N GLU A 322 4.46 -17.10 5.87
CA GLU A 322 4.14 -16.78 4.49
C GLU A 322 5.39 -16.88 3.62
N LEU A 323 5.27 -17.58 2.50
CA LEU A 323 6.22 -17.54 1.39
C LEU A 323 5.60 -16.70 0.28
N ILE A 324 6.27 -15.60 -0.06
CA ILE A 324 5.78 -14.63 -1.04
C ILE A 324 6.73 -14.63 -2.22
N TRP A 325 6.20 -14.78 -3.42
CA TRP A 325 6.93 -14.49 -4.65
C TRP A 325 6.35 -13.20 -5.24
N HIS A 326 7.23 -12.28 -5.62
CA HIS A 326 6.88 -10.94 -6.09
C HIS A 326 7.57 -10.62 -7.42
N ASP A 327 6.82 -10.00 -8.34
CA ASP A 327 7.33 -9.37 -9.57
C ASP A 327 6.65 -8.01 -9.74
N GLY A 328 7.38 -6.94 -9.41
CA GLY A 328 6.85 -5.59 -9.35
C GLY A 328 7.88 -4.59 -8.85
N ARG A 329 7.43 -3.45 -8.31
CA ARG A 329 8.33 -2.43 -7.75
C ARG A 329 8.94 -2.89 -6.43
N PHE A 330 10.15 -2.44 -6.16
CA PHE A 330 10.86 -2.68 -4.92
C PHE A 330 9.98 -2.35 -3.70
N PRO A 331 10.05 -3.13 -2.60
CA PRO A 331 9.20 -2.98 -1.41
C PRO A 331 9.54 -1.77 -0.52
N LEU A 332 9.96 -0.66 -1.13
CA LEU A 332 10.10 0.66 -0.54
C LEU A 332 9.66 1.74 -1.53
N LEU A 333 8.83 2.69 -1.09
CA LEU A 333 8.27 3.73 -1.94
C LEU A 333 9.32 4.70 -2.46
N ASN A 334 10.39 4.98 -1.73
CA ASN A 334 11.49 5.80 -2.25
C ASN A 334 12.36 5.06 -3.29
N TYR A 335 12.02 3.80 -3.60
CA TYR A 335 12.59 2.98 -4.66
C TYR A 335 11.50 2.57 -5.68
N TYR A 336 10.37 3.29 -5.71
CA TYR A 336 9.19 2.90 -6.48
C TYR A 336 9.46 2.74 -7.99
N TRP A 337 10.55 3.29 -8.51
CA TRP A 337 10.92 3.12 -9.92
C TRP A 337 11.62 1.81 -10.23
N LYS A 338 12.22 1.19 -9.22
CA LYS A 338 13.03 0.00 -9.40
C LYS A 338 12.12 -1.21 -9.47
N ARG A 339 12.13 -1.87 -10.62
CA ARG A 339 11.47 -3.17 -10.77
C ARG A 339 12.37 -4.28 -10.23
N THR A 340 11.78 -5.21 -9.50
CA THR A 340 12.45 -6.35 -8.90
C THR A 340 11.62 -7.61 -8.97
N LYS A 341 12.32 -8.74 -8.94
CA LYS A 341 11.72 -10.02 -8.58
C LYS A 341 12.31 -10.48 -7.28
N SER A 342 11.47 -10.93 -6.36
CA SER A 342 11.94 -11.38 -5.05
C SER A 342 11.17 -12.59 -4.55
N VAL A 343 11.80 -13.27 -3.60
CA VAL A 343 11.15 -14.28 -2.77
C VAL A 343 11.32 -13.89 -1.31
N SER A 344 10.24 -13.94 -0.55
CA SER A 344 10.20 -13.50 0.84
C SER A 344 9.69 -14.61 1.74
N LEU A 345 10.29 -14.75 2.91
CA LEU A 345 9.76 -15.53 4.02
C LEU A 345 9.38 -14.57 5.14
N VAL A 346 8.10 -14.54 5.51
CA VAL A 346 7.54 -13.55 6.43
C VAL A 346 6.73 -14.25 7.52
N PHE A 347 6.83 -13.70 8.73
CA PHE A 347 5.93 -13.98 9.84
C PHE A 347 4.97 -12.79 9.96
N SER A 348 3.68 -13.06 9.87
CA SER A 348 2.63 -12.05 9.99
C SER A 348 1.81 -12.27 11.26
N VAL A 349 1.32 -11.16 11.83
CA VAL A 349 0.32 -11.17 12.90
C VAL A 349 -0.95 -10.57 12.33
N ASN A 350 -2.01 -11.38 12.24
CA ASN A 350 -3.33 -10.97 11.78
C ASN A 350 -4.27 -10.74 12.99
#